data_AF-A0A2G2Z1A6-F1
#
_entry.id   AF-A0A2G2Z1A6-F1
#
_cell.length_a   1.000
_cell.length_b   1.000
_cell.length_c   1.000
_cell.angle_alpha   90.00
_cell.angle_beta   90.00
_cell.angle_gamma   90.00
#
_symmetry.space_group_name_H-M   'P 1'
#
loop_
_entity.id
_entity.type
_entity.pdbx_description
1 polymer ?
#
loop_
_entity_poly.entity_id
_entity_poly.type
_entity_poly.pdbx_seq_one_letter_code
_entity_poly.pdbx_strand_id
1 'polypeptide(L)'
;MLGKGNTALLRRAELKTFVDFHRNEAGKGRDLTHDETTIIVGALELMEKTAKDAMTLISKAFSLDLDGTLNLWVNFYLEKGIDKSENDTLPIKMVDELP
;
A
#
# COMPACT_ATOMS: atom_id res chain seq x y z
N MET A 1 -29.46 -10.30 15.60
CA MET A 1 -28.06 -9.94 15.90
C MET A 1 -27.25 -11.23 15.87
N LEU A 2 -26.35 -11.43 14.91
CA LEU A 2 -25.59 -12.69 14.82
C LEU A 2 -24.48 -12.71 15.89
N GLY A 3 -24.49 -13.80 16.66
CA GLY A 3 -23.72 -14.01 17.88
C GLY A 3 -22.23 -14.28 17.67
N LYS A 4 -21.61 -14.85 18.72
CA LYS A 4 -20.16 -14.97 18.90
C LYS A 4 -19.52 -15.83 17.81
N GLY A 5 -18.89 -15.17 16.83
CA GLY A 5 -18.18 -15.82 15.70
C GLY A 5 -18.43 -15.22 14.32
N ASN A 6 -18.74 -13.91 14.21
CA ASN A 6 -19.09 -13.27 12.95
C ASN A 6 -17.94 -13.32 11.93
N THR A 7 -17.96 -14.33 11.07
CA THR A 7 -17.47 -14.24 9.69
C THR A 7 -18.14 -13.05 9.00
N ALA A 8 -17.40 -12.31 8.18
CA ALA A 8 -17.98 -11.26 7.34
C ALA A 8 -19.16 -11.83 6.54
N LEU A 9 -20.30 -11.14 6.54
CA LEU A 9 -21.53 -11.56 5.88
C LEU A 9 -21.37 -11.72 4.36
N LEU A 10 -20.40 -11.00 3.78
CA LEU A 10 -20.11 -10.96 2.36
C LEU A 10 -18.64 -11.31 2.11
N ARG A 11 -18.38 -12.07 1.04
CA ARG A 11 -17.03 -12.25 0.48
C ARG A 11 -16.61 -10.99 -0.28
N ARG A 12 -15.33 -10.83 -0.57
CA ARG A 12 -14.79 -9.60 -1.17
C ARG A 12 -15.45 -9.20 -2.48
N ALA A 13 -15.67 -10.16 -3.39
CA ALA A 13 -16.35 -9.90 -4.66
C ALA A 13 -17.77 -9.35 -4.44
N GLU A 14 -18.51 -9.96 -3.52
CA GLU A 14 -19.87 -9.54 -3.15
C GLU A 14 -19.88 -8.17 -2.46
N LEU A 15 -18.90 -7.91 -1.59
CA LEU A 15 -18.75 -6.64 -0.90
C LEU A 15 -18.36 -5.51 -1.87
N LYS A 16 -17.54 -5.80 -2.88
CA LYS A 16 -17.21 -4.83 -3.95
C LYS A 16 -18.44 -4.47 -4.76
N THR A 17 -19.22 -5.47 -5.19
CA THR A 17 -20.51 -5.24 -5.87
C THR A 17 -21.50 -4.48 -4.98
N PHE A 18 -21.54 -4.78 -3.67
CA PHE A 18 -22.38 -4.06 -2.72
C PHE A 18 -21.99 -2.58 -2.59
N VAL A 19 -20.69 -2.28 -2.50
CA VAL A 19 -20.18 -0.90 -2.48
C VAL A 19 -20.49 -0.18 -3.79
N ASP A 20 -20.33 -0.84 -4.93
CA ASP A 20 -20.65 -0.27 -6.25
C ASP A 20 -22.14 0.10 -6.38
N PHE A 21 -23.06 -0.66 -5.77
CA PHE A 21 -24.49 -0.31 -5.73
C PHE A 21 -24.77 1.00 -4.98
N HIS A 22 -23.94 1.37 -3.99
CA HIS A 22 -24.11 2.59 -3.19
C HIS A 22 -23.38 3.80 -3.81
N ARG A 23 -22.58 3.60 -4.86
CA ARG A 23 -21.88 4.67 -5.57
C ARG A 23 -22.87 5.65 -6.21
N ASN A 24 -22.91 6.88 -5.73
CA ASN A 24 -23.66 7.99 -6.28
C ASN A 24 -23.07 8.42 -7.63
N GLU A 25 -23.62 7.84 -8.70
CA GLU A 25 -23.36 8.31 -10.05
C GLU A 25 -24.20 9.56 -10.28
N ALA A 26 -23.52 10.65 -10.68
CA ALA A 26 -24.05 11.97 -11.03
C ALA A 26 -25.57 12.14 -10.86
N GLY A 27 -26.02 12.45 -9.63
CA GLY A 27 -27.38 12.91 -9.35
C GLY A 27 -28.41 11.83 -9.03
N LYS A 28 -28.03 10.57 -8.78
CA LYS A 28 -28.99 9.49 -8.45
C LYS A 28 -29.35 9.35 -6.96
N GLY A 29 -28.76 10.17 -6.08
CA GLY A 29 -29.13 10.21 -4.66
C GLY A 29 -28.75 8.95 -3.88
N ARG A 30 -27.61 8.33 -4.22
CA ARG A 30 -27.04 7.17 -3.49
C ARG A 30 -26.01 7.63 -2.44
N ASP A 31 -25.60 6.71 -1.57
CA ASP A 31 -24.94 7.06 -0.30
C ASP A 31 -23.45 7.43 -0.39
N LEU A 32 -22.72 6.94 -1.40
CA LEU A 32 -21.26 7.09 -1.47
C LEU A 32 -20.80 7.89 -2.69
N THR A 33 -19.94 8.87 -2.50
CA THR A 33 -19.25 9.56 -3.60
C THR A 33 -18.30 8.62 -4.36
N HIS A 34 -17.79 9.08 -5.51
CA HIS A 34 -16.81 8.32 -6.27
C HIS A 34 -15.51 8.09 -5.48
N ASP A 35 -15.04 9.10 -4.75
CA ASP A 35 -13.80 9.01 -3.98
C ASP A 35 -13.97 8.05 -2.80
N GLU A 36 -15.10 8.12 -2.08
CA GLU A 36 -15.40 7.18 -0.99
C GLU A 36 -15.48 5.74 -1.49
N THR A 37 -16.17 5.51 -2.62
CA THR A 37 -16.23 4.19 -3.26
C THR A 37 -14.82 3.71 -3.64
N THR A 38 -13.99 4.60 -4.19
CA THR A 38 -12.61 4.28 -4.61
C THR A 38 -11.72 3.94 -3.42
N ILE A 39 -11.83 4.67 -2.30
CA ILE A 39 -11.09 4.38 -1.07
C ILE A 39 -11.50 3.03 -0.50
N ILE A 40 -12.80 2.74 -0.41
CA ILE A 40 -13.30 1.46 0.12
C ILE A 40 -12.85 0.30 -0.75
N VAL A 41 -13.03 0.39 -2.08
CA VAL A 41 -12.60 -0.65 -3.02
C VAL A 41 -11.09 -0.82 -2.97
N GLY A 42 -10.33 0.28 -2.91
CA GLY A 42 -8.88 0.24 -2.73
C GLY A 42 -8.47 -0.52 -1.47
N ALA A 43 -9.11 -0.26 -0.34
CA ALA A 43 -8.85 -0.99 0.92
C ALA A 43 -9.19 -2.49 0.82
N LEU A 44 -10.26 -2.84 0.11
CA LEU A 44 -10.61 -4.25 -0.15
C LEU A 44 -9.56 -4.95 -1.00
N GLU A 45 -9.00 -4.27 -2.00
CA GLU A 45 -7.95 -4.76 -2.87
C GLU A 45 -6.58 -4.85 -2.18
N LEU A 46 -6.30 -3.97 -1.20
CA LEU A 46 -5.06 -4.03 -0.41
C LEU A 46 -4.90 -5.36 0.34
N MET A 47 -6.00 -6.05 0.68
CA MET A 47 -5.93 -7.37 1.31
C MET A 47 -5.37 -8.48 0.40
N GLU A 48 -5.34 -8.27 -0.92
CA GLU A 48 -4.73 -9.20 -1.89
C GLU A 48 -3.35 -8.73 -2.35
N LYS A 49 -3.02 -7.46 -2.13
CA LYS A 49 -1.81 -6.85 -2.63
C LYS A 49 -0.59 -7.41 -1.90
N THR A 50 0.37 -7.92 -2.66
CA THR A 50 1.63 -8.41 -2.13
C THR A 50 2.71 -7.32 -2.17
N ALA A 51 3.81 -7.55 -1.45
CA ALA A 51 4.98 -6.68 -1.53
C ALA A 51 5.47 -6.51 -2.98
N LYS A 52 5.43 -7.58 -3.79
CA LYS A 52 5.80 -7.55 -5.21
C LYS A 52 4.93 -6.58 -6.03
N ASP A 53 3.65 -6.43 -5.66
CA ASP A 53 2.70 -5.55 -6.38
C ASP A 53 2.82 -4.08 -5.99
N ALA A 54 3.45 -3.77 -4.85
CA ALA A 54 3.52 -2.42 -4.28
C ALA A 54 4.94 -1.84 -4.22
N MET A 55 5.97 -2.67 -4.14
CA MET A 55 7.35 -2.22 -3.96
C MET A 55 7.94 -1.62 -5.24
N THR A 56 8.84 -0.68 -5.06
CA THR A 56 9.75 -0.23 -6.11
C THR A 56 10.80 -1.31 -6.35
N LEU A 57 11.02 -1.70 -7.62
CA LEU A 57 12.11 -2.62 -7.99
C LEU A 57 13.45 -2.06 -7.53
N ILE A 58 14.36 -2.93 -7.08
CA ILE A 58 15.69 -2.51 -6.61
C ILE A 58 16.49 -1.76 -7.68
N SER A 59 16.32 -2.12 -8.96
CA SER A 59 16.96 -1.44 -10.10
C SER A 59 16.44 -0.01 -10.33
N LYS A 60 15.29 0.33 -9.74
CA LYS A 60 14.69 1.67 -9.75
C LYS A 60 14.76 2.34 -8.38
N ALA A 61 15.28 1.64 -7.38
CA ALA A 61 15.42 2.16 -6.03
C ALA A 61 16.70 2.97 -5.92
N PHE A 62 16.59 4.08 -5.19
CA PHE A 62 17.75 4.87 -4.82
C PHE A 62 18.39 4.27 -3.56
N SER A 63 19.72 4.12 -3.59
CA SER A 63 20.52 3.61 -2.48
C SER A 63 21.77 4.47 -2.30
N LEU A 64 22.33 4.43 -1.09
CA LEU A 64 23.56 5.12 -0.75
C LEU A 64 24.72 4.16 -0.84
N ASP A 65 25.84 4.68 -1.32
CA ASP A 65 27.12 4.03 -1.16
C ASP A 65 27.55 4.13 0.31
N LEU A 66 27.92 3.00 0.91
CA LEU A 66 28.36 2.91 2.29
C LEU A 66 29.61 3.76 2.52
N ASP A 67 30.49 3.79 1.53
CA ASP A 67 31.78 4.47 1.59
C ASP A 67 31.72 5.93 1.10
N GLY A 68 30.53 6.41 0.73
CA GLY A 68 30.31 7.74 0.16
C GLY A 68 30.33 8.86 1.21
N THR A 69 30.80 10.05 0.80
CA THR A 69 30.82 11.24 1.67
C THR A 69 29.41 11.76 1.99
N LEU A 70 29.07 11.81 3.29
CA LEU A 70 27.75 12.21 3.79
C LEU A 70 27.25 13.58 3.27
N ASN A 71 28.14 14.57 3.12
CA ASN A 71 27.77 15.92 2.65
C ASN A 71 27.16 15.92 1.24
N LEU A 72 27.69 15.09 0.34
CA LEU A 72 27.16 14.97 -1.02
C LEU A 72 25.74 14.42 -1.02
N TRP A 73 25.47 13.43 -0.14
CA TRP A 73 24.17 12.79 -0.04
C TRP A 73 23.10 13.69 0.60
N VAL A 74 23.43 14.47 1.63
CA VAL A 74 22.47 15.37 2.30
C VAL A 74 21.86 16.37 1.33
N ASN A 75 22.70 17.03 0.51
CA ASN A 75 22.21 17.98 -0.49
C ASN A 75 21.30 17.31 -1.54
N PHE A 76 21.67 16.10 -1.95
CA PHE A 76 20.90 15.34 -2.94
C PHE A 76 19.53 14.86 -2.42
N TYR A 77 19.45 14.43 -1.16
CA TYR A 77 18.19 14.04 -0.52
C TYR A 77 17.20 15.19 -0.41
N LEU A 78 17.69 16.38 -0.03
CA LEU A 78 16.86 17.58 0.07
C LEU A 78 16.31 18.02 -1.30
N GLU A 79 17.10 17.87 -2.37
CA GLU A 79 16.63 18.15 -3.73
C GLU A 79 15.59 17.14 -4.22
N LYS A 80 15.79 15.85 -3.92
CA LYS A 80 14.87 14.78 -4.34
C LYS A 80 13.64 14.62 -3.45
N GLY A 81 13.64 15.23 -2.26
CA GLY A 81 12.54 15.11 -1.30
C GLY A 81 12.27 13.67 -0.85
N ILE A 82 13.30 12.81 -0.85
CA ILE A 82 13.17 11.41 -0.44
C ILE A 82 13.28 11.36 1.08
N ASP A 83 12.23 10.88 1.75
CA ASP A 83 12.26 10.55 3.16
C ASP A 83 12.15 9.02 3.34
N LYS A 84 12.98 8.44 4.19
CA LYS A 84 12.80 7.06 4.65
C LYS A 84 12.26 7.13 6.07
N SER A 85 10.97 6.83 6.25
CA SER A 85 10.42 6.61 7.58
C SER A 85 11.05 5.35 8.19
N GLU A 86 11.49 5.42 9.45
CA GLU A 86 11.87 4.25 10.23
C GLU A 86 10.66 3.30 10.28
N ASN A 87 10.72 2.21 9.54
CA ASN A 87 9.71 1.16 9.53
C ASN A 87 10.40 -0.11 10.00
N ASP A 88 9.78 -0.80 10.97
CA ASP A 88 10.26 -1.98 11.71
C ASP A 88 10.69 -3.13 10.79
N THR A 89 11.85 -2.98 10.15
CA THR A 89 12.35 -3.89 9.14
C THR A 89 12.87 -5.12 9.87
N LEU A 90 12.16 -6.25 9.73
CA LEU A 90 12.70 -7.56 10.07
C LEU A 90 14.10 -7.68 9.45
N PRO A 91 15.11 -8.13 10.21
CA PRO A 91 16.48 -8.11 9.74
C PRO A 91 16.57 -8.91 8.44
N ILE A 92 16.86 -8.20 7.34
CA ILE A 92 17.22 -8.83 6.07
C ILE A 92 18.56 -9.49 6.33
N LYS A 93 18.54 -10.79 6.65
CA LYS A 93 19.77 -11.57 6.67
C LYS A 93 20.31 -11.54 5.25
N MET A 94 21.47 -10.92 5.09
CA MET A 94 22.27 -11.10 3.89
C MET A 94 22.43 -12.61 3.71
N VAL A 95 22.01 -13.12 2.55
CA VAL A 95 22.35 -14.48 2.15
C VAL A 95 23.84 -14.44 1.93
N ASP A 96 24.59 -14.77 2.98
CA ASP A 96 26.00 -15.09 2.87
C ASP A 96 26.13 -16.16 1.77
N GLU A 97 27.09 -15.90 0.90
CA GLU A 97 27.46 -16.65 -0.29
C GLU A 97 27.16 -18.15 -0.17
N LEU A 98 26.24 -18.62 -1.01
CA LEU A 98 26.09 -20.05 -1.30
C LEU A 98 27.30 -20.45 -2.19
N PRO A 99 27.96 -21.59 -1.92
CA PRO A 99 29.33 -21.91 -2.35
C PRO A 99 29.62 -21.82 -3.85
#